data_AF-A0A6N8HEZ7-F1
#
_entry.id   AF-A0A6N8HEZ7-F1
#
_cell.length_a   1.000
_cell.length_b   1.000
_cell.length_c   1.000
_cell.angle_alpha   90.00
_cell.angle_beta   90.00
_cell.angle_gamma   90.00
#
_symmetry.space_group_name_H-M   'P 1'
#
loop_
_entity.id
_entity.type
_entity.pdbx_description
1 polymer ?
#
loop_
_entity_poly.entity_id
_entity_poly.type
_entity_poly.pdbx_seq_one_letter_code
_entity_poly.pdbx_strand_id
1 'polypeptide(L)' 'MDWSFIEDNYPNYYSCDLILLSDILRRKVDGEQISINDEKLISGWDVKKVLTNLEEEIFLKALISKSKK' A
#
# COMPACT_ATOMS: atom_id res chain seq x y z
N MET A 1 7.51 2.69 0.58
CA MET A 1 6.93 2.73 -0.76
C MET A 1 7.64 3.78 -1.58
N ASP A 2 8.12 3.38 -2.76
CA ASP A 2 8.66 4.29 -3.77
C ASP A 2 7.51 4.71 -4.69
N TRP A 3 7.14 6.00 -4.68
CA TRP A 3 6.02 6.51 -5.46
C TRP A 3 6.26 6.41 -6.97
N SER A 4 7.51 6.57 -7.43
CA SER A 4 7.85 6.40 -8.84
C SER A 4 7.59 4.97 -9.30
N PHE A 5 7.91 3.97 -8.45
CA PHE A 5 7.56 2.58 -8.72
C PHE A 5 6.04 2.38 -8.85
N ILE A 6 5.24 3.02 -7.99
CA ILE A 6 3.79 2.92 -8.04
C ILE A 6 3.24 3.52 -9.33
N GLU A 7 3.65 4.73 -9.69
CA GLU A 7 3.17 5.41 -10.90
C GLU A 7 3.49 4.61 -12.18
N ASP A 8 4.69 4.00 -12.25
CA ASP A 8 5.13 3.20 -13.39
C ASP A 8 4.39 1.86 -13.53
N ASN A 9 3.96 1.27 -12.42
CA ASN A 9 3.40 -0.09 -12.40
C ASN A 9 1.87 -0.12 -12.16
N TYR A 10 1.32 0.93 -11.57
CA TYR A 10 -0.07 1.09 -11.19
C TYR A 10 -0.59 2.45 -11.68
N PRO A 11 -0.80 2.64 -12.99
CA PRO A 11 -1.22 3.93 -13.55
C PRO A 11 -2.58 4.43 -13.04
N ASN A 12 -3.41 3.55 -12.47
CA ASN A 12 -4.66 3.87 -11.78
C ASN A 12 -4.58 3.55 -10.29
N TYR A 13 -3.46 3.84 -9.63
CA TYR A 13 -3.21 3.48 -8.23
C TYR A 13 -4.29 4.02 -7.27
N TYR A 14 -4.90 5.16 -7.60
CA TYR A 14 -6.00 5.77 -6.85
C TYR A 14 -7.29 4.92 -6.83
N SER A 15 -7.39 3.93 -7.72
CA SER A 15 -8.45 2.92 -7.76
C SER A 15 -7.97 1.54 -7.35
N CYS A 16 -6.77 1.42 -6.76
CA CYS A 16 -6.21 0.16 -6.32
C CYS A 16 -6.21 0.07 -4.80
N ASP A 17 -7.12 -0.73 -4.25
CA ASP A 17 -7.29 -0.91 -2.80
C ASP A 17 -5.99 -1.29 -2.09
N LEU A 18 -5.13 -2.09 -2.72
CA LEU A 18 -3.84 -2.48 -2.15
C LEU A 18 -2.90 -1.28 -2.00
N ILE A 19 -2.86 -0.38 -2.98
CA ILE A 19 -2.02 0.82 -2.91
C ILE A 19 -2.58 1.79 -1.88
N LEU A 20 -3.89 2.03 -1.89
CA LEU A 20 -4.56 2.91 -0.93
C LEU A 20 -4.36 2.43 0.51
N LEU A 21 -4.52 1.12 0.75
CA LEU A 21 -4.28 0.53 2.07
C LEU A 21 -2.82 0.66 2.48
N SER A 22 -1.89 0.46 1.55
CA SER A 22 -0.46 0.59 1.85
C SER A 22 -0.07 2.03 2.20
N ASP A 23 -0.64 3.03 1.50
CA ASP A 23 -0.49 4.44 1.84
C ASP A 23 -0.99 4.74 3.26
N ILE A 24 -2.21 4.31 3.60
CA ILE A 24 -2.77 4.47 4.96
C ILE A 24 -1.84 3.87 6.02
N LEU A 25 -1.38 2.64 5.82
CA LEU A 25 -0.51 1.95 6.77
C LEU A 25 0.85 2.63 6.89
N ARG A 26 1.42 3.12 5.79
CA ARG A 26 2.70 3.84 5.78
C ARG A 26 2.59 5.16 6.55
N ARG A 27 1.56 5.94 6.27
CA ARG A 27 1.27 7.19 7.00
C ARG A 27 1.12 6.94 8.50
N LYS A 28 0.46 5.84 8.90
CA LYS A 28 0.38 5.44 10.31
C LYS A 28 1.74 5.13 10.92
N VAL A 29 2.60 4.40 10.20
CA VAL A 29 3.96 4.07 10.67
C VAL A 29 4.84 5.31 10.80
N ASP A 30 4.70 6.24 9.86
CA ASP A 30 5.49 7.48 9.82
C ASP A 30 4.98 8.54 10.83
N GLY A 31 3.87 8.25 11.52
CA GLY A 31 3.27 9.14 12.53
C GLY A 31 2.45 10.27 11.93
N GLU A 32 2.08 10.17 10.66
CA GLU A 32 1.21 11.13 9.99
C GLU A 32 -0.25 10.99 10.45
N GLN A 33 -1.00 12.08 10.32
CA GLN A 33 -2.43 12.07 10.57
C GLN A 33 -3.16 11.30 9.47
N ILE A 34 -3.97 10.32 9.86
CA ILE A 34 -4.92 9.60 9.00
C ILE A 34 -6.36 9.90 9.44
N SER A 35 -7.35 9.55 8.61
CA SER A 35 -8.74 9.82 8.96
C SER A 35 -9.23 8.90 10.09
N ILE A 36 -10.29 9.30 10.80
CA ILE A 36 -10.88 8.47 11.85
C ILE A 36 -11.42 7.13 11.33
N ASN A 37 -11.81 7.08 10.05
CA ASN A 37 -12.27 5.86 9.42
C ASN A 37 -11.09 4.92 9.17
N ASP A 38 -9.95 5.46 8.76
CA ASP A 38 -8.72 4.69 8.56
C ASP A 38 -8.17 4.15 9.89
N GLU A 39 -8.19 4.97 10.95
CA GLU A 39 -7.85 4.53 12.32
C GLU A 39 -8.71 3.35 12.76
N LYS A 40 -10.02 3.40 12.49
CA LYS A 40 -10.94 2.29 12.81
C LYS A 40 -10.66 1.06 11.94
N LEU A 41 -10.37 1.26 10.66
CA LEU A 41 -10.09 0.19 9.71
C LEU A 41 -8.89 -0.66 10.16
N ILE A 42 -7.81 -0.01 10.59
CA ILE A 42 -6.55 -0.66 10.97
C ILE A 42 -6.42 -0.92 12.48
N SER A 43 -7.48 -0.64 13.23
CA SER A 43 -7.49 -0.78 14.70
C SER A 43 -7.18 -2.23 15.10
N GLY A 44 -6.16 -2.39 15.97
CA GLY A 44 -5.73 -3.70 16.47
C GLY A 44 -4.82 -4.48 15.52
N TRP A 45 -4.43 -3.91 14.38
CA TRP A 45 -3.50 -4.56 13.45
C TRP A 45 -2.05 -4.35 13.91
N ASP A 46 -1.19 -5.33 13.60
CA ASP A 46 0.26 -5.12 13.59
C ASP A 46 0.64 -4.38 12.30
N VAL A 47 0.46 -3.05 12.33
CA VAL A 47 0.59 -2.17 11.15
C VAL A 47 1.90 -2.39 10.41
N LYS A 48 3.03 -2.52 11.13
CA LYS A 48 4.35 -2.72 10.51
C LYS A 48 4.43 -4.05 9.79
N LYS A 49 3.95 -5.14 10.40
CA LYS A 49 3.95 -6.45 9.78
C LYS A 49 3.03 -6.50 8.56
N VAL A 50 1.83 -5.95 8.67
CA VAL A 50 0.86 -5.92 7.57
C VAL A 50 1.40 -5.09 6.40
N LEU A 51 1.99 -3.92 6.68
CA LEU A 51 2.59 -3.08 5.66
C LEU A 51 3.69 -3.79 4.88
N THR A 52 4.62 -4.47 5.57
CA THR A 52 5.70 -5.22 4.91
C THR A 52 5.15 -6.29 3.97
N ASN A 53 4.18 -7.09 4.42
CA ASN A 53 3.57 -8.13 3.59
C ASN A 53 2.83 -7.54 2.38
N LEU A 54 2.16 -6.41 2.58
CA LEU A 54 1.42 -5.73 1.52
C LEU A 54 2.36 -5.12 0.47
N GLU A 55 3.46 -4.49 0.90
CA GLU A 55 4.50 -3.98 -0.01
C GLU A 55 5.13 -5.11 -0.85
N GLU A 56 5.35 -6.29 -0.26
CA GLU A 56 5.82 -7.49 -0.98
C GLU A 56 4.79 -7.97 -2.02
N GLU A 57 3.51 -8.06 -1.65
CA GLU A 57 2.44 -8.46 -2.56
C GLU A 57 2.32 -7.49 -3.75
N ILE A 58 2.37 -6.18 -3.49
CA ILE A 58 2.36 -5.14 -4.52
C ILE A 58 3.54 -5.34 -5.47
N PHE A 59 4.75 -5.51 -4.94
CA PHE A 59 5.93 -5.70 -5.77
C PHE A 59 5.82 -6.96 -6.66
N LEU A 60 5.39 -8.09 -6.08
CA LEU A 60 5.21 -9.34 -6.82
C LEU A 60 4.13 -9.23 -7.91
N LYS A 61 3.01 -8.58 -7.64
CA LYS A 61 1.96 -8.37 -8.65
C LYS A 61 2.44 -7.52 -9.82
N ALA A 62 3.21 -6.48 -9.56
CA ALA A 62 3.80 -5.65 -10.59
C ALA A 62 4.75 -6.46 -11.50
N LEU A 63 5.61 -7.28 -10.91
CA LEU A 63 6.52 -8.16 -11.65
C LEU A 63 5.77 -9.17 -12.53
N ILE A 64 4.77 -9.86 -11.99
CA ILE A 64 3.97 -10.84 -12.74
C ILE A 64 3.24 -10.17 -13.90
N SER A 65 2.69 -8.97 -13.69
CA SER A 65 1.98 -8.21 -14.71
C SER A 65 2.89 -7.79 -15.86
N LYS A 66 4.16 -7.47 -15.58
CA LYS A 66 5.18 -7.17 -16.58
C LYS A 66 5.66 -8.41 -17.34
N SER A 67 5.73 -9.58 -16.70
CA SER A 67 6.14 -10.84 -17.34
C SER A 67 5.10 -11.40 -18.34
N LYS A 68 3.86 -10.88 -18.34
CA LYS A 68 2.79 -11.28 -19.26
C LYS A 68 2.64 -10.35 -20.48
N LYS A 69 3.42 -9.27 -20.55
CA LYS A 69 3.56 -8.41 -21.73
C LYS A 69 4.74 -8.87 -22.57
#